data_AF-A0A5C9EEF1-F1
#
_entry.id   AF-A0A5C9EEF1-F1
#
_cell.length_a   1.000
_cell.length_b   1.000
_cell.length_c   1.000
_cell.angle_alpha   90.00
_cell.angle_beta   90.00
_cell.angle_gamma   90.00
#
_symmetry.space_group_name_H-M   'P 1'
#
loop_
_entity.id
_entity.type
_entity.pdbx_description
1 polymer ?
#
loop_
_entity_poly.entity_id
_entity_poly.type
_entity_poly.pdbx_seq_one_letter_code
_entity_poly.pdbx_strand_id
1 'polypeptide(L)' 'MPTQHTYPKDKGDLSLGSKAPKIDAKDTEANKIRLNEIFNKKKGLLIDFFRGAW' A
#
# COMPACT_ATOMS: atom_id res chain seq x y z
N MET A 1 -22.07 -15.05 -23.00
CA MET A 1 -20.99 -14.07 -23.25
C MET A 1 -20.40 -13.69 -21.89
N PRO A 2 -19.10 -13.89 -21.62
CA PRO A 2 -18.52 -13.44 -20.36
C PRO A 2 -18.46 -11.91 -20.37
N THR A 3 -19.00 -11.29 -19.33
CA THR A 3 -19.03 -9.83 -19.19
C THR A 3 -17.63 -9.33 -18.85
N GLN A 4 -17.04 -8.52 -19.74
CA GLN A 4 -15.72 -7.95 -19.55
C GLN A 4 -15.82 -6.80 -18.54
N HIS A 5 -15.35 -7.02 -17.31
CA HIS A 5 -15.26 -5.95 -16.32
C HIS A 5 -14.09 -5.03 -16.67
N THR A 6 -14.36 -3.91 -17.34
CA THR A 6 -13.41 -2.81 -17.50
C THR A 6 -13.30 -2.06 -16.18
N TYR A 7 -12.24 -2.31 -15.42
CA TYR A 7 -11.88 -1.49 -14.27
C TYR A 7 -11.34 -0.14 -14.75
N PRO A 8 -11.72 0.99 -14.13
CA PRO A 8 -11.21 2.31 -14.52
C PRO A 8 -9.69 2.33 -14.42
N LYS A 9 -9.04 2.80 -15.49
CA LYS A 9 -7.58 2.80 -15.67
C LYS A 9 -6.82 3.73 -14.70
N ASP A 10 -7.54 4.58 -13.98
CA ASP A 10 -6.96 5.80 -13.38
C ASP A 10 -6.78 5.76 -11.85
N LYS A 11 -6.83 4.60 -11.20
CA LYS A 11 -6.57 4.50 -9.75
C LYS A 11 -5.75 3.26 -9.40
N GLY A 12 -4.41 3.38 -9.37
CA GLY A 12 -3.63 2.49 -8.51
C GLY A 12 -2.26 2.02 -8.97
N ASP A 13 -1.71 2.51 -10.09
CA ASP A 13 -0.36 2.06 -10.48
C ASP A 13 0.74 2.85 -9.75
N LEU A 14 1.56 2.16 -8.95
CA LEU A 14 2.74 2.72 -8.29
C LEU A 14 3.93 2.55 -9.23
N SER A 15 4.07 3.48 -10.17
CA SER A 15 5.18 3.46 -11.13
C SER A 15 6.54 3.42 -10.44
N LEU A 16 7.47 2.62 -10.97
CA LEU A 16 8.85 2.58 -10.48
C LEU A 16 9.47 3.99 -10.46
N GLY A 17 10.20 4.31 -9.39
CA GLY A 17 10.81 5.63 -9.17
C GLY A 17 9.86 6.72 -8.69
N SER A 18 8.54 6.46 -8.63
CA SER A 18 7.60 7.37 -7.99
C SER A 18 7.79 7.39 -6.47
N LYS A 19 7.33 8.47 -5.82
CA LYS A 19 7.36 8.54 -4.35
C LYS A 19 6.34 7.56 -3.78
N ALA A 20 6.76 6.76 -2.81
CA ALA A 20 5.86 5.89 -2.07
C ALA A 20 4.72 6.70 -1.42
N PRO A 21 3.48 6.18 -1.43
CA PRO A 21 2.35 6.85 -0.81
C PRO A 21 2.53 6.95 0.70
N LYS A 22 2.00 8.03 1.28
CA LYS A 22 1.96 8.22 2.73
C LYS A 22 0.77 7.47 3.30
N ILE A 23 1.01 6.29 3.85
CA ILE A 23 -0.04 5.46 4.46
C ILE A 23 0.04 5.61 5.98
N ASP A 24 -1.10 5.95 6.58
CA ASP A 24 -1.38 5.83 7.99
C ASP A 24 -2.24 4.58 8.19
N ALA A 25 -1.72 3.61 8.95
CA ALA A 25 -2.39 2.34 9.22
C ALA A 25 -2.41 2.04 10.72
N LYS A 26 -3.13 0.99 11.09
CA LYS A 26 -3.05 0.40 12.43
C LYS A 26 -2.65 -1.06 12.28
N ASP A 27 -1.84 -1.58 13.20
CA ASP A 27 -1.59 -3.01 13.30
C ASP A 27 -2.79 -3.74 13.94
N THR A 28 -2.62 -5.06 14.11
CA THR A 28 -3.62 -5.94 14.73
C THR A 28 -3.90 -5.62 16.20
N GLU A 29 -3.00 -4.90 16.87
CA GLU A 29 -3.12 -4.45 18.26
C GLU A 29 -3.62 -2.99 18.34
N ALA A 30 -4.04 -2.42 17.22
CA ALA A 30 -4.47 -1.03 17.06
C ALA A 30 -3.37 0.03 17.28
N ASN A 31 -2.10 -0.36 17.33
CA ASN A 31 -0.99 0.59 17.36
C ASN A 31 -0.91 1.34 16.02
N LYS A 32 -0.65 2.64 16.08
CA LYS A 32 -0.57 3.46 14.86
C LYS A 32 0.75 3.21 14.13
N ILE A 33 0.66 2.77 12.87
CA ILE A 33 1.79 2.67 11.95
C ILE A 33 1.76 3.89 11.01
N ARG A 34 2.85 4.65 10.97
CA ARG A 34 3.03 5.79 10.05
C ARG A 34 4.21 5.54 9.13
N LEU A 35 3.96 5.32 7.84
CA LEU A 35 5.04 5.02 6.89
C LEU A 35 6.11 6.12 6.82
N ASN A 36 5.74 7.39 6.98
CA ASN A 36 6.69 8.50 7.01
C ASN A 36 7.75 8.37 8.10
N GLU A 37 7.37 7.89 9.29
CA GLU A 37 8.30 7.72 10.41
C GLU A 37 9.29 6.57 10.13
N ILE A 38 8.85 5.55 9.40
CA ILE A 38 9.69 4.42 8.99
C ILE A 38 10.66 4.86 7.89
N PHE A 39 10.19 5.58 6.87
CA PHE A 39 11.02 6.09 5.77
C PHE A 39 12.10 7.05 6.25
N ASN A 40 11.86 7.84 7.30
CA ASN A 40 12.87 8.73 7.87
C ASN A 40 13.98 7.99 8.64
N LYS A 41 13.70 6.78 9.13
CA LYS A 41 14.63 6.00 9.98
C LYS A 41 15.32 4.86 9.24
N LYS A 42 14.79 4.45 8.08
CA LYS A 42 15.23 3.24 7.34
C LYS A 42 15.53 3.60 5.89
N LYS A 43 16.53 2.94 5.31
CA LYS A 43 16.93 3.13 3.91
C LYS A 43 15.90 2.61 2.89
N GLY A 44 14.99 1.74 3.32
CA GLY A 44 13.95 1.15 2.48
C GLY A 44 12.96 0.35 3.32
N LEU A 45 11.83 -0.01 2.71
CA LEU A 45 10.77 -0.80 3.30
C LEU A 45 10.16 -1.70 2.22
N LEU A 46 9.99 -2.98 2.53
CA LEU A 46 9.24 -3.92 1.71
C LEU A 46 7.83 -4.04 2.30
N ILE A 47 6.81 -3.88 1.46
CA ILE A 47 5.40 -3.97 1.84
C ILE A 47 4.77 -5.08 1.01
N ASP A 48 4.10 -6.01 1.68
CA ASP A 48 3.35 -7.09 1.06
C ASP A 48 1.84 -6.88 1.28
N PHE A 49 1.04 -7.17 0.26
CA PHE A 49 -0.41 -6.98 0.27
C PHE A 49 -1.12 -8.32 0.16
N PHE A 50 -1.81 -8.71 1.23
CA PHE A 50 -2.59 -9.94 1.31
C PHE A 50 -4.07 -9.63 1.56
N ARG A 51 -4.98 -10.50 1.10
CA ARG A 51 -6.44 -10.32 1.17
C ARG A 51 -7.04 -10.61 2.56
N GLY A 52 -6.31 -10.30 3.62
CA GLY A 52 -6.70 -10.53 5.02
C GLY A 52 -5.78 -11.51 5.75
N ALA A 53 -5.75 -11.38 7.07
CA ALA A 53 -5.24 -12.41 7.97
C ALA A 53 -6.36 -13.44 8.18
N TRP A 54 -6.05 -14.72 7.99
CA TRP A 54 -6.94 -15.82 8.35
C TRP A 54 -6.86 -16.07 9.86
#